data_AF-A0A7S4JF12-F1
#
_entry.id   AF-A0A7S4JF12-F1
#
_cell.length_a   1.000
_cell.length_b   1.000
_cell.length_c   1.000
_cell.angle_alpha   90.00
_cell.angle_beta   90.00
_cell.angle_gamma   90.00
#
_symmetry.space_group_name_H-M   'P 1'
#
loop_
_entity.id
_entity.type
_entity.pdbx_description
1 polymer ?
#
loop_
_entity_poly.entity_id
_entity_poly.type
_entity_poly.pdbx_seq_one_letter_code
_entity_poly.pdbx_strand_id
1 'polypeptide(L)'
;VETMKAEEFPIPHLAGTTAMAESKKEEFRKYLERAGVIDALTKVLVALYEEPEKPANALDFIKQYLGAPTSGDVETMKAEKDEMVKKNEELTRQLEEVTNRLAELQAGGGGGEGEGQ
;
A
#
# COMPACT_ATOMS: atom_id res chain seq x y z
N VAL A 1 -43.98 -55.25 23.08
CA VAL A 1 -42.75 -54.73 23.70
C VAL A 1 -42.22 -53.68 22.76
N GLU A 2 -42.69 -52.45 22.97
CA GLU A 2 -42.56 -51.34 22.03
C GLU A 2 -41.27 -50.59 22.36
N THR A 3 -40.34 -50.56 21.40
CA THR A 3 -39.07 -49.84 21.51
C THR A 3 -39.34 -48.35 21.52
N MET A 4 -39.42 -47.77 22.72
CA MET A 4 -39.50 -46.33 22.94
C MET A 4 -38.24 -45.65 22.37
N LYS A 5 -38.48 -44.82 21.36
CA LYS A 5 -37.49 -43.97 20.69
C LYS A 5 -37.10 -42.86 21.66
N ALA A 6 -35.81 -42.72 21.95
CA ALA A 6 -35.30 -41.62 22.75
C ALA A 6 -35.54 -40.30 22.00
N GLU A 7 -36.53 -39.52 22.44
CA GLU A 7 -36.67 -38.13 22.03
C GLU A 7 -35.59 -37.32 22.75
N GLU A 8 -34.65 -36.81 21.96
CA GLU A 8 -33.61 -35.89 22.38
C GLU A 8 -34.29 -34.53 22.66
N PHE A 9 -34.53 -34.21 23.93
CA PHE A 9 -35.04 -32.90 24.33
C PHE A 9 -33.91 -31.86 24.18
N PRO A 10 -34.04 -30.84 23.30
CA PRO A 10 -32.99 -29.83 23.13
C PRO A 10 -32.90 -28.96 24.39
N ILE A 11 -31.72 -28.91 25.01
CA ILE A 11 -31.45 -28.09 26.20
C ILE A 11 -31.43 -26.60 25.75
N PRO A 12 -32.42 -25.77 26.15
CA PRO A 12 -32.60 -24.43 25.59
C PRO A 12 -31.50 -23.43 25.96
N HIS A 13 -30.68 -23.71 26.98
CA HIS A 13 -29.63 -22.79 27.41
C HIS A 13 -28.38 -22.81 26.51
N LEU A 14 -28.14 -23.90 25.76
CA LEU A 14 -26.92 -24.08 24.95
C LEU A 14 -27.12 -23.65 23.49
N ALA A 15 -28.36 -23.64 23.00
CA ALA A 15 -28.72 -23.15 21.67
C ALA A 15 -28.53 -21.62 21.54
N GLY A 16 -28.71 -20.87 22.63
CA GLY A 16 -28.56 -19.40 22.63
C GLY A 16 -27.13 -18.93 22.37
N THR A 17 -26.11 -19.68 22.82
CA THR A 17 -24.70 -19.27 22.63
C THR A 17 -24.15 -19.66 21.26
N THR A 18 -24.63 -20.77 20.70
CA THR A 18 -24.25 -21.28 19.38
C THR A 18 -24.89 -20.46 18.26
N ALA A 19 -26.20 -20.17 18.35
CA ALA A 19 -26.88 -19.31 17.37
C ALA A 19 -26.34 -17.87 17.35
N MET A 20 -25.95 -17.32 18.51
CA MET A 20 -25.30 -16.00 18.59
C MET A 20 -23.89 -16.00 17.98
N ALA A 21 -23.16 -17.12 18.09
CA ALA A 21 -21.86 -17.27 17.43
C ALA A 21 -22.01 -17.43 15.91
N GLU A 22 -23.05 -18.13 15.44
CA GLU A 22 -23.38 -18.24 14.02
C GLU A 22 -23.80 -16.90 13.42
N SER A 23 -24.63 -16.12 14.13
CA SER A 23 -25.02 -14.77 13.72
C SER A 23 -23.81 -13.84 13.57
N LYS A 24 -22.86 -13.85 14.52
CA LYS A 24 -21.63 -13.05 14.41
C LYS A 24 -20.74 -13.49 13.25
N LYS A 25 -20.63 -14.79 12.99
CA LYS A 25 -19.89 -15.31 11.82
C LYS A 25 -20.53 -14.87 10.50
N GLU A 26 -21.85 -14.91 10.42
CA GLU A 26 -22.58 -14.48 9.24
C GLU A 26 -22.42 -12.97 8.99
N GLU A 27 -22.51 -12.15 10.03
CA GLU A 27 -22.29 -10.71 9.93
C GLU A 27 -20.87 -10.39 9.44
N PHE A 28 -19.86 -11.08 9.98
CA PHE A 28 -18.48 -10.91 9.53
C PHE A 28 -18.29 -11.34 8.06
N ARG A 29 -18.90 -12.45 7.65
CA ARG A 29 -18.87 -12.88 6.25
C ARG A 29 -19.52 -11.84 5.33
N LYS A 30 -20.70 -11.33 5.68
CA LYS A 30 -21.39 -10.27 4.92
C LYS A 30 -20.56 -8.99 4.84
N TYR A 31 -19.85 -8.64 5.91
CA TYR A 31 -18.92 -7.52 5.92
C TYR A 31 -17.79 -7.74 4.90
N LEU A 32 -17.13 -8.91 4.90
CA LEU A 32 -16.06 -9.21 3.95
C LEU A 32 -16.55 -9.22 2.50
N GLU A 33 -17.75 -9.75 2.25
CA GLU A 33 -18.40 -9.73 0.94
C GLU A 33 -18.69 -8.29 0.49
N ARG A 34 -19.34 -7.47 1.33
CA ARG A 34 -19.66 -6.07 1.05
C ARG A 34 -18.41 -5.20 0.86
N ALA A 35 -17.37 -5.44 1.64
CA ALA A 35 -16.11 -4.72 1.55
C ALA A 35 -15.24 -5.16 0.36
N GLY A 36 -15.67 -6.17 -0.41
CA GLY A 36 -14.95 -6.68 -1.58
C GLY A 36 -13.70 -7.51 -1.24
N VAL A 37 -13.49 -7.85 0.03
CA VAL A 37 -12.32 -8.65 0.47
C VAL A 37 -12.35 -10.05 -0.15
N ILE A 38 -13.53 -10.67 -0.20
CA ILE A 38 -13.70 -11.99 -0.81
C ILE A 38 -13.36 -11.96 -2.30
N ASP A 39 -13.81 -10.94 -3.03
CA ASP A 39 -13.53 -10.78 -4.46
C ASP A 39 -12.04 -10.53 -4.73
N ALA A 40 -11.40 -9.66 -3.93
CA ALA A 40 -9.97 -9.40 -4.04
C ALA A 40 -9.13 -10.67 -3.79
N LEU A 41 -9.42 -11.41 -2.71
CA LEU A 41 -8.73 -12.68 -2.42
C LEU A 41 -8.97 -13.73 -3.51
N THR A 42 -10.19 -13.81 -4.04
CA THR A 42 -10.52 -14.74 -5.12
C THR A 42 -9.70 -14.41 -6.37
N LYS A 43 -9.63 -13.13 -6.77
CA LYS A 43 -8.84 -12.69 -7.93
C LYS A 43 -7.36 -13.00 -7.79
N VAL A 44 -6.77 -12.77 -6.61
CA VAL A 44 -5.36 -13.11 -6.35
C VAL A 44 -5.12 -14.60 -6.52
N LEU A 45 -5.99 -15.43 -5.95
CA LEU A 45 -5.85 -16.89 -6.01
C LEU A 45 -6.06 -17.42 -7.44
N VAL A 46 -6.97 -16.82 -8.21
CA VAL A 46 -7.14 -17.13 -9.65
C VAL A 46 -5.89 -16.74 -10.42
N ALA A 47 -5.37 -15.52 -10.24
CA ALA A 47 -4.13 -15.09 -10.89
C ALA A 47 -2.96 -16.02 -10.56
N LEU A 48 -2.80 -16.38 -9.29
CA LEU A 48 -1.78 -17.33 -8.86
C LEU A 48 -1.99 -18.72 -9.48
N TYR A 49 -3.24 -19.16 -9.66
CA TYR A 49 -3.59 -20.42 -10.30
C TYR A 49 -3.34 -20.41 -11.81
N GLU A 50 -3.57 -19.29 -12.49
CA GLU A 50 -3.36 -19.12 -13.93
C GLU A 50 -1.88 -18.92 -14.29
N GLU A 51 -1.03 -18.57 -13.32
CA GLU A 51 0.38 -18.33 -13.57
C GLU A 51 1.08 -19.58 -14.16
N PRO A 52 1.66 -19.48 -15.38
CA PRO A 52 2.28 -20.61 -16.08
C PRO A 52 3.51 -21.14 -15.35
N GLU A 53 4.28 -20.25 -14.72
CA GLU A 53 5.42 -20.58 -13.88
C GLU A 53 5.11 -20.18 -12.43
N LYS A 54 4.79 -21.17 -11.58
CA LYS A 54 4.44 -20.86 -10.18
C LYS A 54 5.59 -20.17 -9.48
N PRO A 55 5.34 -19.02 -8.80
CA PRO A 55 6.39 -18.33 -8.09
C PRO A 55 6.94 -19.21 -6.97
N ALA A 56 8.26 -19.17 -6.77
CA ALA A 56 8.92 -19.92 -5.70
C ALA A 56 8.38 -19.54 -4.30
N ASN A 57 7.90 -18.31 -4.14
CA ASN A 57 7.21 -17.84 -2.93
C ASN A 57 5.81 -17.28 -3.25
N ALA A 58 4.79 -18.12 -3.09
CA ALA A 58 3.40 -17.74 -3.31
C ALA A 58 2.92 -16.61 -2.38
N LEU A 59 3.45 -16.51 -1.16
CA LEU A 59 3.06 -15.44 -0.24
C LEU A 59 3.53 -14.07 -0.70
N ASP A 60 4.71 -13.98 -1.31
CA ASP A 60 5.21 -12.70 -1.82
C ASP A 60 4.42 -12.24 -3.04
N PHE A 61 4.03 -13.18 -3.92
CA PHE A 61 3.10 -12.89 -5.02
C PHE A 61 1.78 -12.31 -4.51
N ILE A 62 1.18 -12.93 -3.48
CA ILE A 62 -0.08 -12.44 -2.88
C ILE A 62 0.07 -11.03 -2.32
N LYS A 63 1.17 -10.74 -1.60
CA LYS A 63 1.44 -9.40 -1.05
C LYS A 63 1.56 -8.36 -2.16
N GLN A 64 2.34 -8.65 -3.20
CA GLN A 64 2.53 -7.76 -4.34
C GLN A 64 1.20 -7.51 -5.07
N TYR A 65 0.42 -8.56 -5.33
CA TYR A 65 -0.87 -8.44 -6.02
C TYR A 65 -1.89 -7.60 -5.24
N LEU A 66 -1.88 -7.67 -3.91
CA LEU A 66 -2.76 -6.88 -3.04
C LEU A 66 -2.23 -5.44 -2.80
N GLY A 67 -1.13 -5.04 -3.44
CA GLY A 67 -0.54 -3.71 -3.29
C GLY A 67 0.11 -3.48 -1.92
N ALA A 68 0.40 -4.54 -1.17
CA ALA A 68 1.16 -4.42 0.06
C ALA A 68 2.63 -4.17 -0.30
N PRO A 69 3.25 -3.06 0.14
CA PRO A 69 4.66 -2.83 -0.11
C PRO A 69 5.46 -3.97 0.50
N THR A 70 6.33 -4.58 -0.30
CA THR A 70 7.27 -5.57 0.20
C THR A 70 8.37 -4.86 1.00
N SER A 71 9.06 -5.59 1.88
CA SER A 71 10.15 -5.00 2.68
C SER A 71 11.23 -4.36 1.79
N GLY A 72 11.49 -4.94 0.62
CA GLY A 72 12.38 -4.38 -0.38
C GLY A 72 11.87 -3.06 -0.98
N ASP A 73 10.57 -2.93 -1.24
CA ASP A 73 9.98 -1.71 -1.81
C ASP A 73 10.17 -0.50 -0.87
N VAL A 74 10.04 -0.72 0.44
CA VAL A 74 10.22 0.35 1.44
C VAL A 74 11.68 0.82 1.49
N GLU A 75 12.63 -0.11 1.40
CA GLU A 75 14.06 0.23 1.35
C GLU A 75 14.44 0.95 0.06
N THR A 76 13.95 0.49 -1.09
CA THR A 76 14.15 1.15 -2.40
C THR A 76 13.54 2.55 -2.41
N MET A 77 12.29 2.72 -1.98
CA MET A 77 11.64 4.04 -1.89
C MET A 77 12.40 5.01 -0.97
N LYS A 78 13.00 4.51 0.10
CA LYS A 78 13.81 5.33 1.01
C LYS A 78 15.12 5.76 0.34
N ALA A 79 15.80 4.86 -0.35
CA ALA A 79 17.02 5.17 -1.10
C ALA A 79 16.75 6.20 -2.21
N GLU A 80 15.66 6.05 -2.97
CA GLU A 80 15.24 7.00 -4.00
C GLU A 80 14.92 8.38 -3.41
N LYS A 81 14.21 8.43 -2.27
CA LYS A 81 13.98 9.70 -1.57
C LYS A 81 15.30 10.37 -1.20
N ASP A 82 16.23 9.64 -0.60
CA ASP A 82 17.50 10.18 -0.14
C ASP A 82 18.35 10.70 -1.33
N GLU A 83 18.32 10.01 -2.47
CA GLU A 83 18.96 10.48 -3.70
C GLU A 83 18.31 11.76 -4.26
N MET A 84 16.98 11.81 -4.28
CA MET A 84 16.24 12.99 -4.77
C MET A 84 16.48 14.21 -3.87
N VAL A 85 16.55 14.02 -2.55
CA VAL A 85 16.90 15.10 -1.61
C VAL A 85 18.29 15.64 -1.91
N LYS A 86 19.30 14.78 -2.07
CA LYS A 86 20.67 15.21 -2.43
C LYS A 86 20.72 15.97 -3.74
N LYS A 87 20.01 15.51 -4.78
CA LYS A 87 19.93 16.21 -6.06
C LYS A 87 19.27 17.59 -5.92
N ASN A 88 18.23 17.68 -5.11
CA ASN A 88 17.52 18.94 -4.89
C ASN A 88 18.40 19.96 -4.14
N GLU A 89 19.13 19.51 -3.11
CA GLU A 89 20.11 20.33 -2.40
C GLU A 89 21.21 20.85 -3.34
N GLU A 90 21.78 19.97 -4.18
CA GLU A 90 22.80 20.35 -5.15
C GLU A 90 22.29 21.36 -6.18
N LEU A 91 21.10 21.12 -6.74
CA LEU A 91 20.48 22.04 -7.71
C LEU A 91 20.15 23.39 -7.06
N THR A 92 19.68 23.39 -5.82
CA THR A 92 19.41 24.61 -5.06
C THR A 92 20.69 25.41 -4.87
N ARG A 93 21.81 24.75 -4.51
CA ARG A 93 23.11 25.39 -4.36
C ARG A 93 23.61 26.00 -5.67
N GLN A 94 23.47 25.28 -6.77
CA GLN A 94 23.86 25.78 -8.10
C GLN A 94 23.01 26.97 -8.53
N LEU A 95 21.69 26.94 -8.25
CA LEU A 95 20.80 28.07 -8.51
C LEU A 95 21.21 29.30 -7.70
N GLU A 96 21.53 29.16 -6.42
CA GLU A 96 22.02 30.26 -5.59
C GLU A 96 23.33 30.83 -6.14
N GLU A 97 24.29 29.97 -6.50
CA GLU A 97 25.58 30.39 -7.05
C GLU A 97 25.42 31.17 -8.36
N VAL A 98 24.60 30.66 -9.28
CA VAL A 98 24.34 31.33 -10.58
C VAL A 98 23.58 32.63 -10.37
N THR A 99 22.60 32.64 -9.47
CA THR A 99 21.81 33.85 -9.16
C THR A 99 22.70 34.94 -8.57
N ASN A 100 23.59 34.59 -7.65
CA ASN A 100 24.55 35.54 -7.06
C ASN A 100 25.51 36.09 -8.12
N ARG A 101 26.10 35.24 -8.97
CA ARG A 101 26.97 35.67 -10.07
C ARG A 101 26.24 36.59 -11.05
N LEU A 102 24.98 36.29 -11.37
CA LEU A 102 24.17 37.14 -12.25
C LEU A 102 23.92 38.52 -11.61
N ALA A 103 23.60 38.57 -10.32
CA ALA A 103 23.41 39.82 -9.60
C ALA A 103 24.70 40.66 -9.55
N GLU A 104 25.86 40.04 -9.33
CA GLU A 104 27.17 40.71 -9.35
C GLU A 104 27.50 41.30 -10.73
N LEU A 105 27.26 40.55 -11.80
CA LEU A 105 27.48 41.03 -13.17
C LEU A 105 26.51 42.15 -13.57
N GLN A 106 25.25 42.07 -13.14
CA GLN A 106 24.26 43.13 -13.37
C GLN A 106 24.58 44.40 -12.57
N ALA A 107 25.13 44.27 -11.36
CA ALA A 107 25.59 45.41 -10.57
C ALA A 107 26.88 46.04 -11.15
N GLY A 108 27.75 45.24 -11.78
CA GLY A 108 29.00 45.72 -12.40
C GLY A 108 28.84 46.31 -13.81
N GLY A 109 27.72 46.05 -14.50
CA GLY A 109 27.49 46.48 -15.89
C GLY A 109 26.96 47.90 -16.10
N GLY A 110 26.73 48.68 -15.02
CA GLY A 110 26.08 49.99 -15.09
C GLY A 110 27.00 51.21 -15.23
N GLY A 111 28.29 51.04 -15.50
CA GLY A 111 29.29 52.12 -15.36
C GLY A 111 30.16 52.41 -16.58
N GLY A 112 29.63 52.32 -17.81
CA GLY A 112 30.48 52.40 -19.01
C GLY A 112 29.84 52.94 -20.30
N GLU A 113 29.15 54.08 -20.24
CA GLU A 113 28.92 54.96 -21.40
C GLU A 113 29.05 56.39 -20.83
N GLY A 114 30.14 57.17 -20.98
CA GLY A 114 30.91 57.51 -22.16
C GLY A 114 31.05 59.05 -22.16
N GLU A 115 32.09 59.60 -21.54
CA GLU A 115 32.50 61.00 -21.72
C GLU A 115 33.14 61.16 -23.11
N GLY A 116 32.72 62.17 -23.88
CA GLY A 116 33.37 62.55 -25.13
C GLY A 116 32.79 63.87 -25.63
N GLN A 117 33.63 64.91 -25.58
CA GLN A 117 33.37 66.32 -25.91
C GLN A 117 32.72 66.58 -27.27
#